data_AF-A0A9D7I3Z4-F1
#
_entry.id   AF-A0A9D7I3Z4-F1
#
_cell.length_a   1.000
_cell.length_b   1.000
_cell.length_c   1.000
_cell.angle_alpha   90.00
_cell.angle_beta   90.00
_cell.angle_gamma   90.00
#
_symmetry.space_group_name_H-M   'P 1'
#
loop_
_entity.id
_entity.type
_entity.pdbx_description
1 polymer ?
#
loop_
_entity_poly.entity_id
_entity_poly.type
_entity_poly.pdbx_seq_one_letter_code
_entity_poly.pdbx_strand_id
1 'polypeptide(L)'
;MVKNFKGKDFVYLGINILGDQDDYVVPFMKSSGYSFIPLKDNKDWQKGPLDNRGAAPVNFLIDQDGRIIFSNFRTDGSNEATLEMMIQSLLVKK
;
A
#
# COMPACT_ATOMS: atom_id res chain seq x y z
N MET A 1 3.45 -7.15 10.76
CA MET A 1 3.97 -6.64 9.47
C MET A 1 4.48 -5.19 9.50
N VAL A 2 3.71 -4.14 9.18
CA VAL A 2 4.25 -2.77 8.93
C VAL A 2 4.99 -2.17 10.13
N LYS A 3 4.58 -2.51 11.36
CA LYS A 3 5.24 -2.08 12.60
C LYS A 3 6.72 -2.46 12.67
N ASN A 4 7.14 -3.55 12.02
CA ASN A 4 8.54 -4.02 11.98
C ASN A 4 9.46 -3.07 11.18
N PHE A 5 8.88 -2.16 10.40
CA PHE A 5 9.59 -1.19 9.58
C PHE A 5 9.54 0.23 10.17
N LYS A 6 8.97 0.40 11.37
CA LYS A 6 8.95 1.69 12.06
C LYS A 6 10.38 2.18 12.29
N GLY A 7 10.67 3.40 11.84
CA GLY A 7 12.01 4.01 11.94
C GLY A 7 12.98 3.62 10.82
N LYS A 8 12.55 2.81 9.85
CA LYS A 8 13.28 2.57 8.60
C LYS A 8 12.79 3.55 7.52
N ASP A 9 13.55 3.66 6.43
CA ASP A 9 13.19 4.46 5.25
C ASP A 9 12.10 3.75 4.43
N PHE A 10 10.92 3.60 5.04
CA PHE A 10 9.77 2.88 4.51
C PHE A 10 8.48 3.63 4.82
N VAL A 11 7.67 3.83 3.79
CA VAL A 11 6.35 4.47 3.90
C VAL A 11 5.29 3.50 3.38
N TYR A 12 4.20 3.35 4.14
CA TYR A 12 3.04 2.55 3.74
C TYR A 12 1.86 3.47 3.45
N LEU A 13 1.41 3.49 2.20
CA LEU A 13 0.28 4.29 1.73
C LEU A 13 -0.90 3.37 1.38
N GLY A 14 -2.06 3.64 1.98
CA GLY A 14 -3.31 2.94 1.67
C GLY A 14 -4.21 3.86 0.86
N ILE A 15 -4.52 3.47 -0.36
CA ILE A 15 -5.37 4.27 -1.26
C ILE A 15 -6.77 3.66 -1.27
N ASN A 16 -7.77 4.45 -0.90
CA ASN A 16 -9.17 4.07 -1.03
C ASN A 16 -9.66 4.39 -2.44
N ILE A 17 -10.02 3.35 -3.19
CA ILE A 17 -10.50 3.47 -4.58
C ILE A 17 -11.99 3.80 -4.69
N LEU A 18 -12.75 3.69 -3.60
CA LEU A 18 -14.17 4.03 -3.52
C LEU A 18 -14.36 5.23 -2.60
N GLY A 19 -14.22 6.42 -3.17
CA GLY A 19 -14.36 7.69 -2.45
C GLY A 19 -15.77 8.02 -1.94
N ASP A 20 -16.80 7.28 -2.37
CA ASP A 20 -18.18 7.48 -1.91
C ASP A 20 -18.44 6.80 -0.54
N GLN A 21 -17.47 6.04 -0.02
CA GLN A 21 -17.55 5.36 1.27
C GLN A 21 -16.81 6.09 2.39
N ASP A 22 -16.40 7.35 2.17
CA ASP A 22 -15.61 8.13 3.12
C ASP A 22 -16.28 8.22 4.52
N ASP A 23 -17.62 8.30 4.57
CA ASP A 23 -18.41 8.34 5.80
C ASP A 23 -18.30 7.06 6.65
N TYR A 24 -17.93 5.92 6.05
CA TYR A 24 -17.70 4.64 6.74
C TYR A 24 -16.21 4.39 6.99
N VAL A 25 -15.35 4.75 6.01
CA VAL A 25 -13.91 4.49 6.06
C VAL A 25 -13.22 5.33 7.11
N VAL A 26 -13.56 6.62 7.25
CA VAL A 26 -12.89 7.50 8.22
C VAL A 26 -13.16 7.06 9.68
N PRO A 27 -14.40 6.73 10.11
CA PRO A 27 -14.64 6.19 11.44
C PRO A 27 -13.97 4.84 11.69
N PHE A 28 -14.00 3.91 10.71
CA PHE A 28 -13.32 2.62 10.81
C PHE A 28 -11.81 2.77 10.98
N MET A 29 -11.19 3.70 10.26
CA MET A 29 -9.76 4.01 10.38
C MET A 29 -9.39 4.55 11.76
N LYS A 30 -10.22 5.46 12.30
CA LYS A 30 -10.03 6.01 13.65
C LYS A 30 -10.16 4.94 14.74
N SER A 31 -11.05 3.94 14.57
CA SER A 31 -11.30 2.90 15.58
C SER A 31 -10.37 1.69 15.48
N SER A 32 -9.86 1.37 14.29
CA SER A 32 -9.05 0.17 14.04
C SER A 32 -7.56 0.31 14.38
N GLY A 33 -7.05 1.55 14.51
CA GLY A 33 -5.64 1.81 14.79
C GLY A 33 -4.71 1.60 13.59
N TYR A 34 -5.25 1.48 12.38
CA TYR A 34 -4.47 1.51 11.14
C TYR A 34 -3.88 2.91 10.91
N SER A 35 -2.59 2.97 10.57
CA SER A 35 -1.83 4.21 10.41
C SER A 35 -1.58 4.60 8.95
N PHE A 36 -2.34 4.06 8.00
CA PHE A 36 -2.17 4.44 6.60
C PHE A 36 -2.87 5.77 6.32
N ILE A 37 -2.23 6.62 5.51
CA ILE A 37 -2.82 7.88 5.05
C ILE A 37 -3.97 7.51 4.12
N PRO A 38 -5.24 7.84 4.44
CA PRO A 38 -6.37 7.54 3.57
C PRO A 38 -6.31 8.50 2.38
N LEU A 39 -5.67 8.06 1.30
CA LEU A 39 -5.66 8.80 0.04
C LEU A 39 -6.90 8.42 -0.75
N LYS A 40 -7.69 9.41 -1.16
CA LYS A 40 -8.85 9.23 -2.03
C LYS A 40 -8.38 9.14 -3.46
N ASP A 41 -8.74 8.05 -4.12
CA ASP A 41 -8.51 7.87 -5.54
C ASP A 41 -9.52 8.69 -6.37
N ASN A 42 -9.16 8.97 -7.61
CA ASN A 42 -10.07 9.54 -8.61
C ASN A 42 -10.08 8.64 -9.84
N LYS A 43 -11.27 8.13 -10.17
CA LYS A 43 -11.49 7.24 -11.32
C LYS A 43 -11.09 7.86 -12.67
N ASP A 44 -11.04 9.20 -12.76
CA ASP A 44 -10.72 9.93 -13.98
C ASP A 44 -9.21 10.17 -14.13
N TRP A 45 -8.38 9.79 -13.14
CA TRP A 45 -6.93 9.93 -13.25
C TRP A 45 -6.30 8.91 -14.20
N GLN A 46 -5.31 9.36 -14.97
CA GLN A 46 -4.43 8.45 -15.70
C GLN A 46 -3.43 7.83 -14.74
N LYS A 47 -3.72 6.61 -14.29
CA LYS A 47 -2.92 5.89 -13.28
C LYS A 47 -1.63 5.28 -13.83
N GLY A 48 -1.50 5.22 -15.15
CA GLY A 48 -0.33 4.66 -15.84
C GLY A 48 0.03 3.28 -15.30
N PRO A 49 1.29 3.07 -14.84
CA PRO A 49 1.74 1.77 -14.37
C PRO A 49 1.15 1.33 -13.02
N LEU A 50 0.42 2.21 -12.33
CA LEU A 50 -0.29 1.93 -11.07
C LEU A 50 -1.79 1.64 -11.29
N ASP A 51 -2.20 1.37 -12.53
CA ASP A 51 -3.58 1.06 -12.85
C ASP A 51 -4.05 -0.22 -12.14
N ASN A 52 -5.00 -0.04 -11.21
CA ASN A 52 -5.63 -1.12 -10.47
C ASN A 52 -6.81 -1.76 -11.22
N ARG A 53 -7.13 -1.29 -12.43
CA ARG A 53 -8.24 -1.77 -13.28
C ARG A 53 -9.59 -1.80 -12.56
N GLY A 54 -9.80 -0.86 -11.63
CA GLY A 54 -11.01 -0.79 -10.81
C GLY A 54 -11.14 -1.90 -9.75
N ALA A 55 -10.09 -2.69 -9.49
CA ALA A 55 -10.08 -3.76 -8.50
C ALA A 55 -9.33 -3.37 -7.23
N ALA A 56 -9.71 -3.97 -6.11
CA ALA A 56 -8.98 -3.95 -4.85
C ALA A 56 -9.12 -5.32 -4.13
N PRO A 57 -8.11 -5.77 -3.35
CA PRO A 57 -6.82 -5.10 -3.13
C PRO A 57 -5.84 -5.27 -4.30
N VAL A 58 -5.02 -4.23 -4.55
CA VAL A 58 -3.87 -4.26 -5.45
C VAL A 58 -2.69 -3.60 -4.73
N ASN A 59 -1.52 -4.24 -4.75
CA ASN A 59 -0.33 -3.75 -4.04
C ASN A 59 0.84 -3.52 -5.01
N PHE A 60 1.66 -2.53 -4.68
CA PHE A 60 2.91 -2.19 -5.36
C PHE A 60 3.99 -1.96 -4.32
N LEU A 61 5.22 -2.41 -4.62
CA LEU A 61 6.41 -1.98 -3.89
C LEU A 61 7.29 -1.16 -4.83
N ILE A 62 7.59 0.06 -4.39
CA ILE A 62 8.30 1.07 -5.16
C ILE A 62 9.64 1.34 -4.44
N ASP A 63 10.75 1.32 -5.17
CA ASP A 63 12.08 1.65 -4.62
C ASP A 63 12.28 3.16 -4.41
N GLN A 64 13.43 3.56 -3.84
CA GLN A 64 13.73 4.98 -3.60
C GLN A 64 13.88 5.81 -4.90
N ASP A 65 14.09 5.15 -6.05
CA ASP A 65 14.20 5.77 -7.37
C ASP A 65 12.83 5.87 -8.08
N GLY A 66 11.73 5.45 -7.42
CA GLY A 66 10.39 5.50 -7.98
C GLY A 66 10.05 4.35 -8.94
N ARG A 67 10.84 3.26 -8.95
CA ARG A 67 10.60 2.09 -9.81
C ARG A 67 9.72 1.07 -9.11
N ILE A 68 8.74 0.53 -9.83
CA ILE A 68 7.93 -0.60 -9.34
C ILE A 68 8.80 -1.86 -9.38
N ILE A 69 9.19 -2.37 -8.21
CA ILE A 69 9.99 -3.59 -8.09
C ILE A 69 9.10 -4.83 -7.98
N PHE A 70 7.99 -4.71 -7.24
CA PHE A 70 7.01 -5.79 -7.10
C PHE A 70 5.59 -5.27 -7.36
N SER A 71 4.80 -6.08 -8.06
CA SER A 71 3.41 -5.82 -8.39
C SER A 71 2.66 -7.15 -8.52
N ASN A 72 1.34 -7.09 -8.70
CA ASN A 72 0.50 -8.28 -8.90
C ASN A 72 0.63 -9.34 -7.78
N PHE A 73 0.72 -8.87 -6.54
CA PHE A 73 0.72 -9.73 -5.36
C PHE A 73 -0.36 -9.26 -4.37
N ARG A 74 -0.91 -10.21 -3.63
CA ARG A 74 -1.84 -9.95 -2.54
C ARG A 74 -1.15 -10.27 -1.23
N THR A 75 -1.48 -9.51 -0.19
CA THR A 75 -1.04 -9.79 1.17
C THR A 75 -2.19 -10.40 1.95
N ASP A 76 -1.94 -11.54 2.57
CA ASP A 76 -2.85 -12.16 3.52
C ASP A 76 -2.04 -12.72 4.69
N GLY A 77 -2.73 -13.26 5.70
CA GLY A 77 -2.05 -13.75 6.91
C GLY A 77 -1.08 -14.91 6.67
N SER A 78 -1.12 -15.56 5.51
CA SER A 78 -0.24 -16.69 5.17
C SER A 78 1.06 -16.29 4.48
N ASN A 79 1.16 -15.05 3.99
CA ASN A 79 2.30 -14.60 3.18
C ASN A 79 3.06 -13.39 3.75
N GLU A 80 2.82 -13.05 5.01
CA GLU A 80 3.48 -11.92 5.70
C GLU A 80 5.01 -11.99 5.63
N ALA A 81 5.60 -13.18 5.80
CA ALA A 81 7.05 -13.37 5.73
C ALA A 81 7.62 -13.06 4.33
N THR A 82 6.86 -13.37 3.28
CA THR A 82 7.26 -13.07 1.89
C THR A 82 7.27 -11.57 1.66
N LEU A 83 6.22 -10.87 2.10
CA LEU A 83 6.20 -9.41 1.98
C LEU A 83 7.32 -8.76 2.81
N GLU A 84 7.61 -9.28 3.99
CA GLU A 84 8.73 -8.79 4.79
C GLU A 84 10.07 -8.93 4.05
N MET A 85 10.35 -10.08 3.43
CA MET A 85 11.56 -10.26 2.61
C MET A 85 11.60 -9.32 1.40
N MET A 86 10.47 -9.13 0.72
CA MET A 86 10.36 -8.18 -0.39
C MET A 86 10.73 -6.76 0.07
N ILE A 87 10.13 -6.25 1.14
CA ILE A 87 10.42 -4.91 1.66
C ILE A 87 11.90 -4.82 2.08
N GLN A 88 12.43 -5.82 2.78
CA GLN A 88 13.84 -5.84 3.18
C GLN A 88 14.78 -5.73 1.97
N SER A 89 14.46 -6.39 0.84
CA SER A 89 15.28 -6.31 -0.38
C SER A 89 15.37 -4.91 -0.99
N LEU A 90 14.39 -4.02 -0.73
CA LEU A 90 14.39 -2.62 -1.18
C LEU A 90 15.12 -1.69 -0.20
N LEU A 91 15.27 -2.09 1.06
CA LEU A 91 15.93 -1.30 2.10
C LEU A 91 17.43 -1.52 2.17
N VAL A 92 17.94 -2.60 1.57
CA VAL A 92 19.38 -2.83 1.44
C VAL A 92 19.92 -1.83 0.42
N LYS A 93 20.70 -0.85 0.89
CA LYS A 93 21.47 0.03 0.01
C LYS A 93 22.36 -0.81 -0.90
N LYS A 94 22.24 -0.60 -2.21
CA LYS A 94 23.24 -1.07 -3.18
C LYS A 94 24.58 -0.37 -2.97
#